data_AF-A0A968YH49-F1
#
_entry.id   AF-A0A968YH49-F1
#
_cell.length_a   1.000
_cell.length_b   1.000
_cell.length_c   1.000
_cell.angle_alpha   90.00
_cell.angle_beta   90.00
_cell.angle_gamma   90.00
#
_symmetry.space_group_name_H-M   'P 1'
#
loop_
_entity.id
_entity.type
_entity.pdbx_description
1 polymer ?
#
loop_
_entity_poly.entity_id
_entity_poly.type
_entity_poly.pdbx_seq_one_letter_code
_entity_poly.pdbx_strand_id
1 'polypeptide(L)'
;MVTSQLNNNPLIARFQEFRQKLYNFFGARRDSIMDLLDALAGNKEANSIAELSLNPLFRRNYSALCKAIEESFETSSLVSEDTEELEQNQKKDLLNCIYQVIPQAEQRPFYLFAIDTTPYKRPYARTLIERGYIYQPNTIKGNKPINIGHSYSIVSLLPEKDSKQTATWSIPLSGERVPISSNGVNVGSDRA
;
A
#
# COMPACT_ATOMS: atom_id res chain seq x y z
N MET A 1 19.70 34.43 0.15
CA MET A 1 19.58 34.11 1.59
C MET A 1 18.15 34.41 2.01
N VAL A 2 17.24 33.44 1.86
CA VAL A 2 15.88 33.48 2.42
C VAL A 2 15.48 32.05 2.76
N THR A 3 15.94 31.57 3.92
CA THR A 3 15.52 30.26 4.46
C THR A 3 15.45 30.38 5.98
N SER A 4 14.38 30.96 6.51
CA SER A 4 14.18 30.99 7.97
C SER A 4 12.72 31.21 8.41
N GLN A 5 11.72 30.69 7.69
CA GLN A 5 10.32 30.73 8.17
C GLN A 5 9.53 29.42 8.06
N LEU A 6 10.17 28.28 7.77
CA LEU A 6 9.48 26.98 7.76
C LEU A 6 9.45 26.28 9.13
N ASN A 7 10.16 26.80 10.15
CA ASN A 7 10.58 25.98 11.30
C ASN A 7 9.57 25.76 12.44
N ASN A 8 8.36 26.33 12.43
CA ASN A 8 7.44 26.21 13.58
C ASN A 8 6.01 25.74 13.21
N ASN A 9 5.82 24.99 12.12
CA ASN A 9 4.51 24.38 11.86
C ASN A 9 4.44 22.99 12.54
N PRO A 10 3.53 22.77 13.51
CA PRO A 10 3.41 21.50 14.21
C PRO A 10 3.07 20.32 13.27
N LEU A 11 2.40 20.58 12.14
CA LEU A 11 2.12 19.55 11.13
C LEU A 11 3.39 19.13 10.38
N ILE A 12 4.29 20.07 10.08
CA ILE A 12 5.57 19.77 9.43
C ILE A 12 6.42 18.93 10.37
N ALA A 13 6.49 19.28 11.65
CA ALA A 13 7.21 18.51 12.66
C ALA A 13 6.65 17.09 12.80
N ARG A 14 5.31 16.94 12.89
CA ARG A 14 4.65 15.62 12.94
C ARG A 14 4.94 14.78 11.70
N PHE A 15 4.92 15.40 10.52
CA PHE A 15 5.24 14.71 9.27
C PHE A 15 6.71 14.28 9.21
N GLN A 16 7.64 15.12 9.65
CA GLN A 16 9.06 14.79 9.74
C GLN A 16 9.31 13.63 10.71
N GLU A 17 8.63 13.63 11.87
CA GLU A 17 8.72 12.54 12.84
C GLU A 17 8.20 11.23 12.26
N PHE A 18 7.03 11.24 11.63
CA PHE A 18 6.48 10.08 10.93
C PHE A 18 7.44 9.55 9.87
N ARG A 19 7.98 10.46 9.04
CA ARG A 19 8.93 10.10 7.98
C ARG A 19 10.21 9.49 8.56
N GLN A 20 10.69 9.99 9.70
CA GLN A 20 11.88 9.44 10.37
C GLN A 20 11.61 8.05 10.95
N LYS A 21 10.43 7.81 11.52
CA LYS A 21 10.01 6.47 11.98
C LYS A 21 9.95 5.49 10.82
N LEU A 22 9.35 5.90 9.70
CA LEU A 22 9.29 5.09 8.48
C LEU A 22 10.68 4.81 7.90
N TYR A 23 11.56 5.80 7.88
CA TYR A 23 12.95 5.61 7.45
C TYR A 23 13.68 4.59 8.31
N ASN A 24 13.48 4.65 9.63
CA ASN A 24 14.13 3.74 10.59
C ASN A 24 13.57 2.31 10.55
N PHE A 25 12.33 2.14 10.08
CA PHE A 25 11.67 0.84 9.92
C PHE A 25 12.38 -0.04 8.89
N PHE A 26 12.82 0.54 7.77
CA PHE A 26 13.45 -0.24 6.71
C PHE A 26 14.83 -0.76 7.14
N GLY A 27 15.12 -2.04 6.92
CA GLY A 27 16.41 -2.64 7.27
C GLY A 27 17.54 -2.09 6.40
N ALA A 28 17.46 -2.34 5.10
CA ALA A 28 18.41 -1.85 4.11
C ALA A 28 17.76 -0.94 3.06
N ARG A 29 18.59 -0.30 2.23
CA ARG A 29 18.18 0.56 1.11
C ARG A 29 17.15 1.65 1.45
N ARG A 30 17.11 2.06 2.72
CA ARG A 30 16.14 3.01 3.30
C ARG A 30 15.95 4.24 2.43
N ASP A 31 17.04 4.86 1.99
CA ASP A 31 16.96 6.05 1.15
C ASP A 31 16.32 5.78 -0.22
N SER A 32 16.63 4.64 -0.86
CA SER A 32 16.03 4.26 -2.14
C SER A 32 14.54 3.95 -1.99
N ILE A 33 14.16 3.33 -0.86
CA ILE A 33 12.76 3.07 -0.53
C ILE A 33 12.02 4.38 -0.27
N MET A 34 12.61 5.32 0.47
CA MET A 34 11.99 6.63 0.69
C MET A 34 11.84 7.44 -0.61
N ASP A 35 12.84 7.41 -1.48
CA ASP A 35 12.73 8.02 -2.82
C ASP A 35 11.65 7.33 -3.67
N LEU A 36 11.52 5.99 -3.57
CA LEU A 36 10.45 5.25 -4.24
C LEU A 36 9.07 5.66 -3.72
N LEU A 37 8.91 5.81 -2.41
CA LEU A 37 7.66 6.30 -1.80
C LEU A 37 7.33 7.71 -2.26
N ASP A 38 8.32 8.61 -2.29
CA ASP A 38 8.13 9.98 -2.76
C ASP A 38 7.75 10.01 -4.25
N ALA A 39 8.42 9.19 -5.07
CA ALA A 39 8.10 9.05 -6.48
C ALA A 39 6.69 8.50 -6.70
N LEU A 40 6.27 7.46 -5.96
CA LEU A 40 4.91 6.92 -6.04
C LEU A 40 3.85 7.93 -5.60
N ALA A 41 4.09 8.64 -4.49
CA ALA A 41 3.14 9.62 -3.95
C ALA A 41 3.03 10.87 -4.83
N GLY A 42 4.12 11.28 -5.49
CA GLY A 42 4.16 12.43 -6.38
C GLY A 42 3.88 12.10 -7.86
N ASN A 43 3.75 10.82 -8.22
CA ASN A 43 3.51 10.42 -9.60
C ASN A 43 2.02 10.42 -9.95
N LYS A 44 1.72 10.85 -11.18
CA LYS A 44 0.38 10.79 -11.77
C LYS A 44 0.33 10.08 -13.12
N GLU A 45 1.50 9.83 -13.73
CA GLU A 45 1.57 9.52 -15.16
C GLU A 45 2.38 8.26 -15.48
N ALA A 46 3.40 7.91 -14.68
CA ALA A 46 4.25 6.75 -14.98
C ALA A 46 3.43 5.44 -15.02
N ASN A 47 3.54 4.73 -16.13
CA ASN A 47 2.83 3.46 -16.40
C ASN A 47 3.75 2.24 -16.28
N SER A 48 5.04 2.45 -16.04
CA SER A 48 6.01 1.39 -15.88
C SER A 48 7.05 1.72 -14.80
N ILE A 49 7.72 0.69 -14.31
CA ILE A 49 8.84 0.80 -13.36
C ILE A 49 9.98 1.64 -13.97
N ALA A 50 10.21 1.47 -15.29
CA ALA A 50 11.23 2.24 -16.01
C ALA A 50 10.88 3.74 -16.03
N GLU A 51 9.64 4.09 -16.37
CA GLU A 51 9.17 5.48 -16.33
C GLU A 51 9.19 6.06 -14.91
N LEU A 52 8.78 5.27 -13.91
CA LEU A 52 8.80 5.70 -12.51
C LEU A 52 10.22 6.03 -12.04
N SER A 53 11.23 5.28 -12.52
CA SER A 53 12.64 5.55 -12.19
C SER A 53 13.18 6.87 -12.75
N LEU A 54 12.47 7.50 -13.69
CA LEU A 54 12.79 8.81 -14.25
C LEU A 54 12.05 9.96 -13.53
N ASN A 55 11.20 9.65 -12.54
CA ASN A 55 10.50 10.67 -11.78
C ASN A 55 11.51 11.55 -11.02
N PRO A 56 11.38 12.90 -11.02
CA PRO A 56 12.32 13.79 -10.33
C PRO A 56 12.47 13.53 -8.82
N LEU A 57 11.46 12.93 -8.18
CA LEU A 57 11.50 12.56 -6.77
C LEU A 57 12.29 11.27 -6.52
N PHE A 58 12.53 10.46 -7.56
CA PHE A 58 13.41 9.31 -7.52
C PHE A 58 14.82 9.72 -7.97
N ARG A 59 15.71 10.03 -7.03
CA ARG A 59 17.04 10.62 -7.33
C ARG A 59 18.08 9.59 -7.78
N ARG A 60 17.68 8.32 -7.91
CA ARG A 60 18.55 7.17 -8.15
C ARG A 60 18.25 6.55 -9.51
N ASN A 61 18.95 5.47 -9.85
CA ASN A 61 18.78 4.79 -11.13
C ASN A 61 17.74 3.65 -11.08
N TYR A 62 17.31 3.20 -12.25
CA TYR A 62 16.38 2.08 -12.42
C TYR A 62 16.75 0.83 -11.60
N SER A 63 18.03 0.44 -11.56
CA SER A 63 18.46 -0.73 -10.80
C SER A 63 18.28 -0.56 -9.29
N ALA A 64 18.46 0.66 -8.77
CA ALA A 64 18.23 0.97 -7.37
C ALA A 64 16.74 0.91 -7.03
N LEU A 65 15.87 1.25 -8.00
CA LEU A 65 14.42 1.14 -7.84
C LEU A 65 14.00 -0.33 -7.73
N CYS A 66 14.44 -1.19 -8.67
CA CYS A 66 14.15 -2.63 -8.60
C CYS A 66 14.63 -3.24 -7.27
N LYS A 67 15.84 -2.89 -6.83
CA LYS A 67 16.39 -3.35 -5.55
C LYS A 67 15.62 -2.82 -4.33
N ALA A 68 15.07 -1.60 -4.41
CA ALA A 68 14.24 -1.05 -3.34
C ALA A 68 12.88 -1.76 -3.28
N ILE A 69 12.31 -2.13 -4.44
CA ILE A 69 11.13 -2.98 -4.53
C ILE A 69 11.41 -4.33 -3.88
N GLU A 70 12.46 -5.03 -4.33
CA GLU A 70 12.87 -6.33 -3.75
C GLU A 70 13.00 -6.24 -2.23
N GLU A 71 13.78 -5.31 -1.72
CA GLU A 71 13.98 -5.11 -0.27
C GLU A 71 12.68 -4.76 0.48
N SER A 72 11.77 -3.99 -0.13
CA SER A 72 10.48 -3.65 0.49
C SER A 72 9.53 -4.85 0.61
N PHE A 73 9.71 -5.86 -0.24
CA PHE A 73 8.96 -7.12 -0.23
C PHE A 73 9.72 -8.25 0.52
N GLU A 74 11.04 -8.15 0.63
CA GLU A 74 11.94 -9.10 1.33
C GLU A 74 11.99 -8.92 2.85
N THR A 75 10.95 -8.33 3.46
CA THR A 75 10.54 -8.74 4.81
C THR A 75 10.29 -10.27 4.86
N SER A 76 10.03 -10.90 3.70
CA SER A 76 9.91 -12.37 3.54
C SER A 76 10.90 -12.92 2.50
N SER A 77 12.09 -13.35 2.90
CA SER A 77 12.89 -14.28 2.08
C SER A 77 13.87 -15.11 2.90
N LEU A 78 13.39 -15.79 3.94
CA LEU A 78 13.89 -17.10 4.38
C LEU A 78 12.75 -17.76 5.17
N VAL A 79 12.06 -18.73 4.59
CA VAL A 79 10.91 -19.38 5.25
C VAL A 79 11.41 -20.32 6.34
N SER A 80 11.50 -19.82 7.56
CA SER A 80 11.50 -20.59 8.81
C SER A 80 10.32 -20.13 9.66
N GLU A 81 9.82 -20.97 10.59
CA GLU A 81 8.72 -20.60 11.50
C GLU A 81 9.04 -19.31 12.30
N ASP A 82 10.32 -19.07 12.62
CA ASP A 82 10.81 -17.84 13.26
C ASP A 82 10.60 -16.58 12.40
N THR A 83 10.47 -16.74 11.08
CA THR A 83 10.35 -15.64 10.12
C THR A 83 8.91 -15.14 10.02
N GLU A 84 7.90 -16.00 10.15
CA GLU A 84 6.49 -15.57 10.09
C GLU A 84 6.10 -14.67 11.27
N GLU A 85 6.59 -14.98 12.47
CA GLU A 85 6.35 -14.15 13.66
C GLU A 85 7.05 -12.78 13.51
N LEU A 86 8.29 -12.78 13.01
CA LEU A 86 9.05 -11.56 12.74
C LEU A 86 8.34 -10.67 11.70
N GLU A 87 7.88 -11.25 10.59
CA GLU A 87 7.13 -10.55 9.55
C GLU A 87 5.85 -9.93 10.11
N GLN A 88 5.11 -10.68 10.92
CA GLN A 88 3.87 -10.20 11.52
C GLN A 88 4.13 -9.08 12.52
N ASN A 89 5.23 -9.15 13.29
CA ASN A 89 5.65 -8.09 14.20
C ASN A 89 6.09 -6.83 13.44
N GLN A 90 6.84 -6.97 12.34
CA GLN A 90 7.21 -5.84 11.48
C GLN A 90 5.97 -5.18 10.86
N LYS A 91 5.01 -5.96 10.35
CA LYS A 91 3.74 -5.42 9.83
C LYS A 91 2.98 -4.65 10.93
N LYS A 92 2.92 -5.18 12.16
CA LYS A 92 2.33 -4.48 13.31
C LYS A 92 3.04 -3.17 13.62
N ASP A 93 4.37 -3.15 13.61
CA ASP A 93 5.15 -1.94 13.89
C ASP A 93 4.91 -0.85 12.83
N LEU A 94 4.84 -1.24 11.55
CA LEU A 94 4.47 -0.32 10.47
C LEU A 94 3.05 0.22 10.65
N LEU A 95 2.08 -0.65 10.95
CA LEU A 95 0.70 -0.25 11.22
C LEU A 95 0.61 0.68 12.44
N ASN A 96 1.38 0.43 13.50
CA ASN A 96 1.48 1.30 14.66
C ASN A 96 2.03 2.69 14.29
N CYS A 97 3.03 2.75 13.41
CA CYS A 97 3.55 4.01 12.88
C CYS A 97 2.48 4.79 12.09
N ILE A 98 1.69 4.10 11.27
CA ILE A 98 0.57 4.71 10.51
C ILE A 98 -0.53 5.16 11.47
N TYR A 99 -0.91 4.34 12.44
CA TYR A 99 -1.98 4.64 13.40
C TYR A 99 -1.76 5.97 14.15
N GLN A 100 -0.52 6.30 14.48
CA GLN A 100 -0.16 7.56 15.16
C GLN A 100 -0.47 8.81 14.33
N VAL A 101 -0.62 8.69 13.00
CA VAL A 101 -0.97 9.80 12.12
C VAL A 101 -2.45 9.80 11.69
N ILE A 102 -3.21 8.77 12.05
CA ILE A 102 -4.65 8.69 11.78
C ILE A 102 -5.40 9.67 12.70
N PRO A 103 -6.30 10.52 12.16
CA PRO A 103 -7.17 11.36 12.98
C PRO A 103 -8.08 10.51 13.87
N GLN A 104 -8.19 10.91 15.15
CA GLN A 104 -9.15 10.31 16.06
C GLN A 104 -10.57 10.68 15.63
N ALA A 105 -11.48 9.71 15.70
CA ALA A 105 -12.91 9.93 15.50
C ALA A 105 -13.47 10.78 16.66
N GLU A 106 -14.24 11.82 16.36
CA GLU A 106 -14.87 12.69 17.38
C GLU A 106 -16.35 12.34 17.58
N GLN A 107 -17.04 11.93 16.52
CA GLN A 107 -18.50 11.73 16.51
C GLN A 107 -18.92 10.27 16.63
N ARG A 108 -18.16 9.36 16.05
CA ARG A 108 -18.42 7.92 16.02
C ARG A 108 -17.66 7.26 17.17
N PRO A 109 -18.32 6.40 17.96
CA PRO A 109 -17.65 5.65 19.01
C PRO A 109 -16.84 4.44 18.48
N PHE A 110 -16.62 4.36 17.16
CA PHE A 110 -15.98 3.22 16.50
C PHE A 110 -15.16 3.63 15.28
N TYR A 111 -14.16 2.82 14.94
CA TYR A 111 -13.47 2.89 13.66
C TYR A 111 -14.30 2.21 12.57
N LEU A 112 -14.43 2.85 11.41
CA LEU A 112 -15.12 2.29 10.26
C LEU A 112 -14.10 1.72 9.28
N PHE A 113 -14.11 0.41 9.10
CA PHE A 113 -13.28 -0.26 8.09
C PHE A 113 -14.13 -0.65 6.88
N ALA A 114 -13.55 -0.52 5.70
CA ALA A 114 -14.10 -1.01 4.45
C ALA A 114 -13.23 -2.15 3.93
N ILE A 115 -13.90 -3.21 3.50
CA ILE A 115 -13.27 -4.35 2.84
C ILE A 115 -13.84 -4.41 1.42
N ASP A 116 -12.97 -4.47 0.44
CA ASP A 116 -13.36 -4.69 -0.95
C ASP A 116 -12.42 -5.68 -1.64
N THR A 117 -12.93 -6.38 -2.66
CA THR A 117 -12.15 -7.34 -3.44
C THR A 117 -12.00 -6.84 -4.86
N THR A 118 -10.79 -6.44 -5.22
CA THR A 118 -10.49 -5.91 -6.56
C THR A 118 -9.87 -6.99 -7.47
N PRO A 119 -10.45 -7.26 -8.66
CA PRO A 119 -9.87 -8.17 -9.63
C PRO A 119 -8.68 -7.53 -10.36
N TYR A 120 -7.56 -8.25 -10.47
CA TYR A 120 -6.37 -7.82 -11.18
C TYR A 120 -6.03 -8.75 -12.35
N LYS A 121 -6.33 -8.27 -13.55
CA LYS A 121 -6.26 -9.05 -14.79
C LYS A 121 -4.81 -9.30 -15.20
N ARG A 122 -4.51 -10.55 -15.54
CA ARG A 122 -3.22 -11.03 -16.04
C ARG A 122 -3.39 -12.13 -17.11
N PRO A 123 -4.14 -11.88 -18.19
CA PRO A 123 -4.47 -12.91 -19.18
C PRO A 123 -3.22 -13.51 -19.85
N TYR A 124 -2.19 -12.69 -20.07
CA TYR A 124 -0.97 -13.08 -20.79
C TYR A 124 0.15 -13.61 -19.87
N ALA A 125 0.02 -13.52 -18.54
CA ALA A 125 1.05 -13.97 -17.61
C ALA A 125 0.90 -15.48 -17.33
N ARG A 126 1.40 -16.31 -18.24
CA ARG A 126 1.22 -17.78 -18.18
C ARG A 126 1.94 -18.45 -17.01
N THR A 127 3.05 -17.86 -16.57
CA THR A 127 3.89 -18.33 -15.47
C THR A 127 3.54 -17.70 -14.13
N LEU A 128 2.49 -16.87 -14.07
CA LEU A 128 2.05 -16.26 -12.82
C LEU A 128 1.45 -17.34 -11.92
N ILE A 129 2.14 -17.60 -10.81
CA ILE A 129 1.76 -18.58 -9.80
C ILE A 129 0.37 -18.24 -9.26
N GLU A 130 -0.46 -19.27 -9.07
CA GLU A 130 -1.81 -19.15 -8.51
C GLU A 130 -2.71 -18.11 -9.20
N ARG A 131 -2.52 -17.91 -10.50
CA ARG A 131 -3.52 -17.20 -11.32
C ARG A 131 -4.78 -18.06 -11.45
N GLY A 132 -5.94 -17.45 -11.26
CA GLY A 132 -7.25 -18.11 -11.32
C GLY A 132 -8.24 -17.36 -12.19
N TYR A 133 -9.47 -17.86 -12.24
CA TYR A 133 -10.59 -17.15 -12.85
C TYR A 133 -11.06 -16.02 -11.93
N ILE A 134 -11.21 -14.83 -12.50
CA ILE A 134 -11.67 -13.63 -11.80
C ILE A 134 -12.89 -13.05 -12.50
N TYR A 135 -13.76 -12.39 -11.75
CA TYR A 135 -14.90 -11.69 -12.31
C TYR A 135 -14.44 -10.46 -13.10
N GLN A 136 -14.99 -10.29 -14.30
CA GLN A 136 -14.86 -9.05 -15.06
C GLN A 136 -16.22 -8.70 -15.68
N PRO A 137 -16.81 -7.54 -15.34
CA PRO A 137 -18.03 -7.10 -16.00
C PRO A 137 -17.78 -6.92 -17.50
N ASN A 138 -18.71 -7.46 -18.31
CA ASN A 138 -18.73 -7.31 -19.76
C ASN A 138 -20.10 -6.80 -20.21
N THR A 139 -20.13 -6.00 -21.26
CA THR A 139 -21.37 -5.41 -21.79
C THR A 139 -22.03 -6.30 -22.86
N ILE A 140 -21.31 -7.32 -23.34
CA ILE A 140 -21.76 -8.21 -24.40
C ILE A 140 -22.61 -9.32 -23.79
N LYS A 141 -23.92 -9.26 -24.04
CA LYS A 141 -24.89 -10.26 -23.60
C LYS A 141 -24.49 -11.66 -24.08
N GLY A 142 -24.50 -12.64 -23.17
CA GLY A 142 -24.15 -14.04 -23.45
C GLY A 142 -22.70 -14.41 -23.16
N ASN A 143 -21.78 -13.45 -23.08
CA ASN A 143 -20.40 -13.73 -22.69
C ASN A 143 -20.30 -13.91 -21.17
N LYS A 144 -19.57 -14.95 -20.73
CA LYS A 144 -19.30 -15.12 -19.30
C LYS A 144 -18.41 -13.97 -18.79
N PRO A 145 -18.76 -13.32 -17.66
CA PRO A 145 -18.00 -12.18 -17.12
C PRO A 145 -16.74 -12.67 -16.38
N ILE A 146 -15.82 -13.28 -17.11
CA ILE A 146 -14.64 -13.98 -16.56
C ILE A 146 -13.37 -13.49 -17.26
N ASN A 147 -12.29 -13.32 -16.49
CA ASN A 147 -10.92 -13.17 -16.98
C ASN A 147 -9.97 -14.06 -16.15
N ILE A 148 -8.67 -14.03 -16.45
CA ILE A 148 -7.62 -14.74 -15.73
C ILE A 148 -6.72 -13.74 -15.03
N GLY A 149 -6.42 -13.97 -13.75
CA GLY A 149 -5.51 -13.15 -12.98
C GLY A 149 -5.57 -13.46 -11.48
N HIS A 150 -5.40 -12.43 -10.66
CA HIS A 150 -5.52 -12.51 -9.20
C HIS A 150 -6.68 -11.66 -8.72
N SER A 151 -7.16 -11.93 -7.53
CA SER A 151 -8.01 -11.01 -6.77
C SER A 151 -7.23 -10.53 -5.56
N TYR A 152 -7.41 -9.28 -5.17
CA TYR A 152 -6.81 -8.71 -3.97
C TYR A 152 -7.91 -8.23 -3.03
N SER A 153 -7.82 -8.62 -1.76
CA SER A 153 -8.65 -8.09 -0.69
C SER A 153 -7.97 -6.87 -0.10
N ILE A 154 -8.68 -5.75 -0.08
CA ILE A 154 -8.18 -4.48 0.40
C ILE A 154 -8.96 -4.13 1.66
N VAL A 155 -8.23 -3.86 2.75
CA VAL A 155 -8.78 -3.32 3.99
C VAL A 155 -8.36 -1.87 4.10
N SER A 156 -9.34 -0.97 4.24
CA SER A 156 -9.10 0.46 4.40
C SER A 156 -9.84 1.00 5.61
N LEU A 157 -9.19 1.88 6.38
CA LEU A 157 -9.88 2.70 7.36
C LEU A 157 -10.57 3.86 6.66
N LEU A 158 -11.79 4.18 7.11
CA LEU A 158 -12.61 5.32 6.66
C LEU A 158 -12.75 6.35 7.79
N PRO A 159 -11.88 7.38 7.81
CA PRO A 159 -11.93 8.45 8.78
C PRO A 159 -13.27 9.20 8.82
N GLU A 160 -13.43 10.00 9.86
CA GLU A 160 -14.54 10.93 9.94
C GLU A 160 -14.47 12.01 8.88
N LYS A 161 -15.66 12.47 8.47
CA LYS A 161 -15.75 13.64 7.61
C LYS A 161 -15.82 14.85 8.51
N ASP A 162 -14.84 15.74 8.41
CA ASP A 162 -14.85 17.01 9.15
C ASP A 162 -16.09 17.85 8.78
N SER A 163 -16.54 17.75 7.53
CA SER A 163 -17.75 18.42 7.05
C SER A 163 -18.39 17.64 5.89
N LYS A 164 -19.66 17.96 5.57
CA LYS A 164 -20.34 17.42 4.38
C LYS A 164 -19.67 17.79 3.05
N GLN A 165 -18.82 18.82 3.04
CA GLN A 165 -18.13 19.31 1.84
C GLN A 165 -16.71 18.76 1.70
N THR A 166 -16.16 18.16 2.76
CA THR A 166 -14.82 17.57 2.72
C THR A 166 -14.82 16.33 1.84
N ALA A 167 -13.83 16.22 0.95
CA ALA A 167 -13.66 15.04 0.12
C ALA A 167 -13.50 13.79 1.01
N THR A 168 -14.21 12.72 0.65
CA THR A 168 -14.02 11.43 1.34
C THR A 168 -12.62 10.92 1.01
N TRP A 169 -11.92 10.43 2.02
CA TRP A 169 -10.61 9.81 1.87
C TRP A 169 -10.60 8.49 2.64
N SER A 170 -9.69 7.60 2.25
CA SER A 170 -9.49 6.31 2.89
C SER A 170 -8.01 6.09 3.13
N ILE A 171 -7.70 5.32 4.17
CA ILE A 171 -6.33 4.93 4.51
C ILE A 171 -6.21 3.44 4.22
N PRO A 172 -5.51 3.03 3.14
CA PRO A 172 -5.29 1.62 2.89
C PRO A 172 -4.37 1.05 3.96
N LEU A 173 -4.85 0.03 4.67
CA LEU A 173 -4.10 -0.63 5.75
C LEU A 173 -3.53 -1.97 5.29
N SER A 174 -4.24 -2.67 4.42
CA SER A 174 -3.84 -3.97 3.89
C SER A 174 -4.34 -4.16 2.46
N GLY A 175 -3.57 -4.92 1.69
CA GLY A 175 -3.86 -5.28 0.30
C GLY A 175 -3.26 -6.64 0.00
N GLU A 176 -4.00 -7.70 0.35
CA GLU A 176 -3.50 -9.08 0.31
C GLU A 176 -4.11 -9.84 -0.86
N ARG A 177 -3.30 -10.71 -1.48
CA ARG A 177 -3.79 -11.57 -2.56
C ARG A 177 -4.77 -12.59 -1.99
N VAL A 178 -5.91 -12.77 -2.66
CA VAL A 178 -6.92 -13.77 -2.29
C VAL A 178 -6.50 -15.13 -2.87
N PRO A 179 -6.28 -16.16 -2.03
CA PRO A 179 -6.03 -17.51 -2.50
C PRO A 179 -7.23 -18.06 -3.29
N ILE A 180 -6.98 -18.95 -4.24
CA ILE A 180 -8.04 -19.55 -5.08
C ILE A 180 -9.04 -20.35 -4.22
N SER A 181 -8.60 -20.89 -3.09
CA SER A 181 -9.41 -21.64 -2.12
C SER A 181 -10.21 -20.75 -1.16
N SER A 182 -10.05 -19.43 -1.23
CA SER A 182 -10.66 -18.48 -0.29
C SER A 182 -11.49 -17.42 -1.03
N ASN A 183 -12.17 -16.59 -0.26
CA ASN A 183 -12.87 -15.41 -0.76
C ASN A 183 -12.28 -14.15 -0.14
N GLY A 184 -12.40 -13.01 -0.84
CA GLY A 184 -11.77 -11.78 -0.41
C GLY A 184 -12.36 -11.18 0.86
N VAL A 185 -13.62 -11.49 1.19
CA VAL A 185 -14.24 -11.04 2.46
C VAL A 185 -13.51 -11.69 3.64
N ASN A 186 -13.34 -13.01 3.63
CA ASN A 186 -12.63 -13.73 4.69
C ASN A 186 -11.19 -13.21 4.85
N VAL A 187 -10.45 -13.09 3.73
CA VAL A 187 -9.08 -12.57 3.75
C VAL A 187 -9.02 -11.16 4.33
N GLY A 188 -10.00 -10.31 4.03
CA GLY A 188 -10.08 -8.96 4.58
C GLY A 188 -10.46 -8.96 6.07
N SER A 189 -11.40 -9.82 6.48
CA SER A 189 -11.85 -9.94 7.87
C SER A 189 -10.75 -10.43 8.81
N ASP A 190 -9.87 -11.33 8.35
CA ASP A 190 -8.70 -11.78 9.14
C ASP A 190 -7.65 -10.67 9.35
N ARG A 191 -7.80 -9.53 8.65
CA ARG A 191 -6.83 -8.42 8.62
C ARG A 191 -7.40 -7.09 9.11
N ALA A 192 -8.69 -7.04 9.47
CA ALA A 192 -9.38 -5.88 10.02
C ALA A 192 -9.41 -5.95 11.55
#